data_AF-A0A372QRY0-F1
#
_entry.id   AF-A0A372QRY0-F1
#
_cell.length_a   1.000
_cell.length_b   1.000
_cell.length_c   1.000
_cell.angle_alpha   90.00
_cell.angle_beta   90.00
_cell.angle_gamma   90.00
#
_symmetry.space_group_name_H-M   'P 1'
#
loop_
_entity.id
_entity.type
_entity.pdbx_description
1 polymer ?
#
loop_
_entity_poly.entity_id
_entity_poly.type
_entity_poly.pdbx_seq_one_letter_code
_entity_poly.pdbx_strand_id
1 'polypeptide(L)'
;MLLNERYTVLGNSVKDLYNHIPLNNTPSFSHISYSKKFFSRKDNTFSVSFKKFHVTKIQKSGYNKIYENHHSKSFFFEIVDQIENTNQIHLKIHTNDLHMSTTPIKYNSTSVLPNAKYQISKSLQHFFLAQKVIPKCIQHKYFDLIRKKLLDRIMIIKSRAQKTDDRNYSTKTFFNFSYKWYHFYFGIFIPCGHDFPPCSLPSLIVMSNNRYGCGKHFYSDNPPTYRHQMGSNNKNLHANICFRKWFNQDKKEIFSNRLGIKYSTSYHAKGHKYIFNKKSN
;
A
#
# COMPACT_ATOMS: atom_id res chain seq x y z
N MET A 1 25.00 -30.14 -15.66
CA MET A 1 24.40 -29.83 -16.97
C MET A 1 24.20 -28.32 -17.04
N LEU A 2 25.08 -27.60 -17.74
CA LEU A 2 24.99 -26.15 -17.91
C LEU A 2 24.06 -25.86 -19.10
N LEU A 3 22.84 -25.40 -18.80
CA LEU A 3 21.87 -24.93 -19.79
C LEU A 3 22.08 -23.42 -19.98
N ASN A 4 22.36 -22.99 -21.20
CA ASN A 4 22.53 -21.57 -21.51
C ASN A 4 21.27 -21.06 -22.22
N GLU A 5 20.70 -19.98 -21.71
CA GLU A 5 19.68 -19.19 -22.40
C GLU A 5 20.30 -18.48 -23.60
N ARG A 6 19.55 -18.41 -24.71
CA ARG A 6 19.90 -17.61 -25.89
C ARG A 6 18.75 -16.68 -26.23
N TYR A 7 19.07 -15.45 -26.63
CA TYR A 7 18.11 -14.40 -26.99
C TYR A 7 18.25 -14.03 -28.46
N THR A 8 17.13 -13.75 -29.12
CA THR A 8 17.08 -13.17 -30.47
C THR A 8 16.05 -12.05 -30.47
N VAL A 9 16.46 -10.86 -30.90
CA VAL A 9 15.67 -9.62 -30.91
C VAL A 9 15.21 -9.35 -32.34
N LEU A 10 13.90 -9.21 -32.55
CA LEU A 10 13.31 -8.68 -33.78
C LEU A 10 12.67 -7.33 -33.42
N GLY A 11 13.20 -6.26 -34.00
CA GLY A 11 12.67 -4.91 -33.84
C GLY A 11 11.54 -4.65 -34.83
N ASN A 12 10.53 -3.89 -34.40
CA ASN A 12 9.65 -3.13 -35.29
C ASN A 12 9.06 -1.91 -34.55
N SER A 13 9.03 -0.81 -35.28
CA SER A 13 8.59 0.54 -34.92
C SER A 13 7.11 0.74 -35.21
N VAL A 14 6.38 1.47 -34.34
CA VAL A 14 5.05 2.01 -34.65
C VAL A 14 4.93 3.44 -34.12
N LYS A 15 4.61 4.36 -35.04
CA LYS A 15 4.26 5.76 -34.84
C LYS A 15 2.74 5.93 -34.85
N ASP A 16 2.30 6.90 -34.05
CA ASP A 16 1.13 7.79 -34.17
C ASP A 16 -0.29 7.22 -34.17
N LEU A 17 -1.12 7.76 -33.25
CA LEU A 17 -2.37 8.49 -33.56
C LEU A 17 -3.13 8.81 -32.24
N TYR A 18 -2.99 10.05 -31.78
CA TYR A 18 -3.96 10.72 -30.93
C TYR A 18 -4.54 11.85 -31.76
N ASN A 19 -5.87 11.90 -31.91
CA ASN A 19 -6.58 13.14 -32.23
C ASN A 19 -8.09 13.04 -31.93
N HIS A 20 -8.61 14.19 -31.49
CA HIS A 20 -10.00 14.65 -31.47
C HIS A 20 -10.92 14.33 -30.29
N ILE A 21 -11.10 15.33 -29.40
CA ILE A 21 -12.43 15.74 -28.88
C ILE A 21 -12.44 17.29 -28.74
N PRO A 22 -13.44 18.03 -29.26
CA PRO A 22 -13.51 19.49 -29.19
C PRO A 22 -14.24 20.04 -27.94
N LEU A 23 -13.81 21.23 -27.51
CA LEU A 23 -14.53 22.15 -26.63
C LEU A 23 -15.83 22.62 -27.30
N ASN A 24 -16.91 22.84 -26.53
CA ASN A 24 -17.65 24.12 -26.51
C ASN A 24 -18.86 24.17 -25.56
N ASN A 25 -19.10 25.41 -25.09
CA ASN A 25 -20.36 26.05 -24.65
C ASN A 25 -20.74 26.09 -23.15
N THR A 26 -20.41 27.24 -22.55
CA THR A 26 -21.06 27.92 -21.42
C THR A 26 -22.45 28.48 -21.77
N PRO A 27 -23.37 28.55 -20.80
CA PRO A 27 -24.38 29.61 -20.78
C PRO A 27 -24.38 30.48 -19.51
N SER A 28 -24.99 31.65 -19.71
CA SER A 28 -25.06 32.89 -18.93
C SER A 28 -25.58 32.83 -17.49
N PHE A 29 -25.03 33.72 -16.67
CA PHE A 29 -25.48 34.10 -15.33
C PHE A 29 -26.81 34.89 -15.38
N SER A 30 -27.78 34.48 -14.56
CA SER A 30 -28.86 35.35 -14.09
C SER A 30 -28.85 35.40 -12.56
N HIS A 31 -28.95 36.61 -12.03
CA HIS A 31 -28.95 36.93 -10.60
C HIS A 31 -30.21 36.39 -9.92
N ILE A 32 -30.07 35.45 -8.98
CA ILE A 32 -31.13 35.12 -8.02
C ILE A 32 -30.60 35.45 -6.62
N SER A 33 -31.19 36.50 -6.03
CA SER A 33 -30.97 36.94 -4.66
C SER A 33 -31.67 35.99 -3.68
N TYR A 34 -30.95 34.99 -3.18
CA TYR A 34 -31.45 34.13 -2.11
C TYR A 34 -31.25 34.80 -0.74
N SER A 35 -32.36 35.00 -0.03
CA SER A 35 -32.39 35.47 1.36
C SER A 35 -31.66 34.49 2.28
N LYS A 36 -30.64 34.98 2.98
CA LYS A 36 -29.91 34.20 4.00
C LYS A 36 -30.80 34.01 5.23
N LYS A 37 -31.51 32.88 5.29
CA LYS A 37 -31.96 32.32 6.57
C LYS A 37 -30.72 31.88 7.37
N PHE A 38 -30.40 32.62 8.43
CA PHE A 38 -29.41 32.21 9.43
C PHE A 38 -29.95 31.00 10.19
N PHE A 39 -29.63 29.80 9.72
CA PHE A 39 -29.76 28.59 10.53
C PHE A 39 -28.71 28.64 11.64
N SER A 40 -29.12 28.50 12.90
CA SER A 40 -28.20 28.33 14.03
C SER A 40 -27.26 27.16 13.73
N ARG A 41 -25.97 27.45 13.50
CA ARG A 41 -24.96 26.42 13.27
C ARG A 41 -24.87 25.54 14.52
N LYS A 42 -25.29 24.29 14.44
CA LYS A 42 -24.78 23.27 15.36
C LYS A 42 -23.27 23.22 15.15
N ASP A 43 -22.50 23.60 16.17
CA ASP A 43 -21.06 23.51 16.14
C ASP A 43 -20.65 22.03 16.25
N ASN A 44 -20.47 21.41 15.08
CA ASN A 44 -19.97 20.05 15.02
C ASN A 44 -18.49 20.07 15.43
N THR A 45 -18.14 19.27 16.43
CA THR A 45 -16.75 19.16 16.89
C THR A 45 -16.33 17.70 16.91
N PHE A 46 -15.04 17.47 16.71
CA PHE A 46 -14.43 16.15 16.85
C PHE A 46 -13.06 16.30 17.51
N SER A 47 -12.56 15.20 18.05
CA SER A 47 -11.27 15.20 18.74
C SER A 47 -10.23 14.39 17.97
N VAL A 48 -8.96 14.79 18.11
CA VAL A 48 -7.81 14.02 17.65
C VAL A 48 -6.87 13.79 18.82
N SER A 49 -6.36 12.57 18.97
CA SER A 49 -5.32 12.24 19.96
C SER A 49 -4.34 11.20 19.43
N PHE A 50 -3.18 11.06 20.07
CA PHE A 50 -2.31 9.93 19.82
C PHE A 50 -2.76 8.68 20.59
N LYS A 51 -2.63 7.50 19.96
CA LYS A 51 -2.81 6.18 20.60
C LYS A 51 -1.52 5.38 20.44
N LYS A 52 -0.92 4.98 21.56
CA LYS A 52 0.33 4.22 21.54
C LYS A 52 0.03 2.76 21.19
N PHE A 53 0.83 2.14 20.33
CA PHE A 53 0.81 0.69 20.11
C PHE A 53 2.12 0.07 20.57
N HIS A 54 2.02 -1.15 21.11
CA HIS A 54 3.17 -1.84 21.67
C HIS A 54 4.17 -2.25 20.59
N VAL A 55 5.45 -1.95 20.81
CA VAL A 55 6.54 -2.43 19.97
C VAL A 55 6.77 -3.90 20.27
N THR A 56 6.61 -4.75 19.27
CA THR A 56 6.73 -6.19 19.46
C THR A 56 8.13 -6.71 19.11
N LYS A 57 8.55 -7.80 19.77
CA LYS A 57 9.77 -8.56 19.44
C LYS A 57 9.58 -9.37 18.15
N ILE A 58 9.33 -8.70 17.03
CA ILE A 58 9.35 -9.30 15.69
C ILE A 58 10.71 -8.96 15.08
N GLN A 59 11.20 -9.79 14.16
CA GLN A 59 12.33 -9.43 13.32
C GLN A 59 12.06 -8.07 12.64
N LYS A 60 12.87 -7.07 12.98
CA LYS A 60 12.73 -5.65 12.57
C LYS A 60 13.28 -5.38 11.16
N SER A 61 13.06 -6.31 10.23
CA SER A 61 13.52 -6.20 8.83
C SER A 61 12.34 -6.01 7.87
N GLY A 62 12.63 -5.56 6.65
CA GLY A 62 11.60 -5.36 5.63
C GLY A 62 10.48 -4.40 6.07
N TYR A 63 9.23 -4.87 6.04
CA TYR A 63 8.06 -4.09 6.42
C TYR A 63 7.97 -3.86 7.94
N ASN A 64 8.49 -4.77 8.76
CA ASN A 64 8.36 -4.74 10.23
C ASN A 64 9.13 -3.57 10.88
N LYS A 65 9.94 -2.83 10.13
CA LYS A 65 10.69 -1.65 10.60
C LYS A 65 9.79 -0.59 11.23
N ILE A 66 8.50 -0.53 10.87
CA ILE A 66 7.55 0.42 11.47
C ILE A 66 7.26 0.15 12.96
N TYR A 67 7.57 -1.06 13.44
CA TYR A 67 7.39 -1.40 14.84
C TYR A 67 8.60 -1.01 15.68
N GLU A 68 9.70 -0.58 15.09
CA GLU A 68 10.90 -0.15 15.81
C GLU A 68 10.75 1.28 16.33
N ASN A 69 10.94 1.51 17.64
CA ASN A 69 10.79 2.82 18.28
C ASN A 69 12.10 3.62 18.48
N HIS A 70 13.26 3.01 18.24
CA HIS A 70 14.57 3.63 18.50
C HIS A 70 14.96 4.65 17.42
N HIS A 71 14.99 4.22 16.16
CA HIS A 71 15.53 5.04 15.06
C HIS A 71 14.45 5.70 14.20
N SER A 72 13.21 5.20 14.28
CA SER A 72 12.12 5.67 13.44
C SER A 72 10.82 5.79 14.21
N LYS A 73 10.03 6.80 13.87
CA LYS A 73 8.72 7.04 14.47
C LYS A 73 7.62 6.79 13.45
N SER A 74 6.64 6.00 13.82
CA SER A 74 5.50 5.67 12.98
C SER A 74 4.26 6.41 13.44
N PHE A 75 3.48 6.90 12.48
CA PHE A 75 2.23 7.61 12.71
C PHE A 75 1.20 7.11 11.69
N PHE A 76 0.26 6.31 12.17
CA PHE A 76 -0.82 5.73 11.38
C PHE A 76 -2.11 6.48 11.67
N PHE A 77 -2.71 7.06 10.64
CA PHE A 77 -3.88 7.92 10.74
C PHE A 77 -5.15 7.08 10.61
N GLU A 78 -5.97 7.06 11.65
CA GLU A 78 -7.33 6.53 11.60
C GLU A 78 -8.23 7.47 10.79
N ILE A 79 -9.14 6.87 10.01
CA ILE A 79 -10.13 7.59 9.22
C ILE A 79 -11.47 6.93 9.49
N VAL A 80 -12.45 7.77 9.81
CA VAL A 80 -13.82 7.34 10.11
C VAL A 80 -14.66 7.57 8.86
N ASP A 81 -15.18 6.49 8.29
CA ASP A 81 -16.06 6.52 7.12
C ASP A 81 -17.56 6.40 7.52
N GLN A 82 -17.86 6.07 8.79
CA GLN A 82 -19.23 5.89 9.31
C GLN A 82 -19.37 6.52 10.71
N ILE A 83 -20.52 7.13 10.98
CA ILE A 83 -20.87 7.60 12.33
C ILE A 83 -21.53 6.40 13.04
N GLU A 84 -20.85 5.78 14.00
CA GLU A 84 -21.57 4.98 14.99
C GLU A 84 -22.52 5.91 15.76
N ASN A 85 -23.63 5.43 16.31
CA ASN A 85 -24.65 6.25 17.01
C ASN A 85 -24.11 7.10 18.20
N THR A 86 -22.81 7.10 18.44
CA THR A 86 -22.08 8.00 19.32
C THR A 86 -21.82 9.34 18.61
N ASN A 87 -22.44 10.40 19.11
CA ASN A 87 -22.43 11.75 18.53
C ASN A 87 -21.05 12.46 18.48
N GLN A 88 -19.94 11.79 18.80
CA GLN A 88 -18.61 12.41 18.87
C GLN A 88 -17.54 11.57 18.17
N ILE A 89 -17.07 12.07 17.03
CA ILE A 89 -15.95 11.49 16.30
C ILE A 89 -14.66 11.71 17.10
N HIS A 90 -13.90 10.63 17.30
CA HIS A 90 -12.57 10.67 17.93
C HIS A 90 -11.56 9.97 17.05
N LEU A 91 -10.76 10.74 16.31
CA LEU A 91 -9.71 10.22 15.45
C LEU A 91 -8.44 9.92 16.25
N LYS A 92 -7.81 8.77 15.99
CA LYS A 92 -6.55 8.41 16.64
C LYS A 92 -5.40 8.38 15.64
N ILE A 93 -4.27 8.93 16.09
CA ILE A 93 -2.99 8.77 15.40
C ILE A 93 -2.21 7.70 16.16
N HIS A 94 -2.14 6.52 15.57
CA HIS A 94 -1.47 5.37 16.14
C HIS A 94 0.05 5.51 16.01
N THR A 95 0.78 5.46 17.12
CA THR A 95 2.22 5.67 17.13
C THR A 95 3.00 4.68 17.98
N ASN A 96 4.23 4.39 17.57
CA ASN A 96 5.21 3.65 18.34
C ASN A 96 6.03 4.57 19.27
N ASP A 97 5.82 5.88 19.21
CA ASP A 97 6.55 6.85 20.02
C ASP A 97 5.90 7.01 21.40
N LEU A 98 6.57 6.48 22.42
CA LEU A 98 6.05 6.44 23.78
C LEU A 98 6.00 7.83 24.44
N HIS A 99 6.72 8.82 23.91
CA HIS A 99 6.76 10.18 24.43
C HIS A 99 5.63 11.08 23.92
N MET A 100 4.82 10.61 22.96
CA MET A 100 3.70 11.39 22.45
C MET A 100 2.59 11.51 23.51
N SER A 101 2.06 12.72 23.67
CA SER A 101 0.95 12.98 24.59
C SER A 101 -0.34 12.35 24.06
N THR A 102 -1.11 11.68 24.91
CA THR A 102 -2.41 11.10 24.53
C THR A 102 -3.56 12.08 24.75
N THR A 103 -3.28 13.32 25.18
CA THR A 103 -4.31 14.33 25.45
C THR A 103 -5.04 14.72 24.16
N PRO A 104 -6.36 14.56 24.09
CA PRO A 104 -7.13 14.91 22.90
C PRO A 104 -7.19 16.44 22.70
N ILE A 105 -7.15 16.88 21.45
CA ILE A 105 -7.42 18.27 21.04
C ILE A 105 -8.71 18.28 20.23
N LYS A 106 -9.60 19.22 20.55
CA LYS A 106 -10.87 19.43 19.83
C LYS A 106 -10.67 20.32 18.61
N TYR A 107 -11.36 19.98 17.53
CA TYR A 107 -11.41 20.74 16.29
C TYR A 107 -12.86 20.95 15.87
N ASN A 108 -13.14 22.12 15.31
CA ASN A 108 -14.44 22.44 14.75
C ASN A 108 -14.57 21.85 13.35
N SER A 109 -15.79 21.50 12.97
CA SER A 109 -16.16 21.01 11.65
C SER A 109 -17.45 21.68 11.20
N THR A 110 -17.59 21.89 9.90
CA THR A 110 -18.86 22.34 9.32
C THR A 110 -19.82 21.19 9.05
N SER A 111 -19.35 19.94 9.08
CA SER A 111 -20.17 18.74 8.93
C SER A 111 -20.08 17.82 10.16
N VAL A 112 -21.12 17.02 10.36
CA VAL A 112 -21.16 15.99 11.42
C VAL A 112 -20.07 14.94 11.18
N LEU A 113 -19.94 14.45 9.93
CA LEU A 113 -18.84 13.59 9.49
C LEU A 113 -17.93 14.38 8.54
N PRO A 114 -16.73 14.81 8.98
CA PRO A 114 -15.79 15.49 8.10
C PRO A 114 -15.27 14.53 7.03
N ASN A 115 -15.04 15.03 5.82
CA ASN A 115 -14.46 14.18 4.77
C ASN A 115 -13.01 13.75 5.10
N ALA A 116 -12.54 12.67 4.47
CA ALA A 116 -11.20 12.11 4.73
C ALA A 116 -10.06 13.13 4.57
N LYS A 117 -10.14 14.04 3.59
CA LYS A 117 -9.15 15.11 3.40
C LYS A 117 -9.10 16.05 4.60
N TYR A 118 -10.25 16.40 5.17
CA TYR A 118 -10.33 17.26 6.34
C TYR A 118 -9.87 16.54 7.62
N GLN A 119 -10.30 15.28 7.82
CA GLN A 119 -9.83 14.43 8.91
C GLN A 119 -8.29 14.33 8.90
N ILE A 120 -7.69 14.02 7.74
CA ILE A 120 -6.22 13.98 7.59
C ILE A 120 -5.59 15.35 7.87
N SER A 121 -6.18 16.43 7.36
CA SER A 121 -5.64 17.77 7.59
C SER A 121 -5.57 18.12 9.08
N LYS A 122 -6.63 17.82 9.85
CA LYS A 122 -6.65 18.06 11.30
C LYS A 122 -5.75 17.11 12.08
N SER A 123 -5.65 15.85 11.67
CA SER A 123 -4.70 14.93 12.26
C SER A 123 -3.24 15.31 11.98
N LEU A 124 -2.93 15.82 10.78
CA LEU A 124 -1.60 16.36 10.49
C LEU A 124 -1.31 17.64 11.28
N GLN A 125 -2.30 18.51 11.44
CA GLN A 125 -2.18 19.69 12.30
C GLN A 125 -1.84 19.26 13.73
N HIS A 126 -2.53 18.26 14.27
CA HIS A 126 -2.24 17.68 15.59
C HIS A 126 -0.81 17.11 15.66
N PHE A 127 -0.38 16.36 14.64
CA PHE A 127 0.98 15.82 14.53
C PHE A 127 2.06 16.92 14.57
N PHE A 128 1.91 17.96 13.75
CA PHE A 128 2.90 19.02 13.64
C PHE A 128 2.97 19.93 14.87
N LEU A 129 1.84 20.11 15.57
CA LEU A 129 1.81 20.81 16.86
C LEU A 129 2.60 20.07 17.94
N ALA A 130 2.55 18.74 17.94
CA ALA A 130 3.30 17.90 18.89
C ALA A 130 4.79 17.75 18.52
N GLN A 131 5.18 18.09 17.28
CA GLN A 131 6.50 17.79 16.77
C GLN A 131 7.53 18.87 17.15
N LYS A 132 8.59 18.45 17.87
CA LYS A 132 9.72 19.32 18.23
C LYS A 132 10.84 19.30 17.18
N VAL A 133 10.90 18.24 16.38
CA VAL A 133 11.99 17.99 15.42
C VAL A 133 11.88 18.84 14.14
N ILE A 134 10.66 19.14 13.70
CA ILE A 134 10.39 19.83 12.43
C ILE A 134 10.04 21.29 12.75
N PRO A 135 10.90 22.27 12.42
CA PRO A 135 10.65 23.68 12.70
C PRO A 135 9.34 24.18 12.09
N LYS A 136 8.57 24.98 12.85
CA LYS A 136 7.25 25.49 12.43
C LYS A 136 7.28 26.19 11.07
N CYS A 137 8.33 26.97 10.79
CA CYS A 137 8.47 27.73 9.55
C CYS A 137 8.46 26.86 8.28
N ILE A 138 8.89 25.60 8.35
CA ILE A 138 8.94 24.70 7.18
C ILE A 138 7.81 23.65 7.17
N GLN A 139 6.98 23.59 8.21
CA GLN A 139 5.92 22.58 8.32
C GLN A 139 4.93 22.68 7.15
N HIS A 140 4.60 23.91 6.72
CA HIS A 140 3.69 24.13 5.58
C HIS A 140 4.17 23.43 4.30
N LYS A 141 5.48 23.43 4.02
CA LYS A 141 6.08 22.75 2.85
C LYS A 141 5.82 21.24 2.86
N TYR A 142 5.87 20.63 4.04
CA TYR A 142 5.65 19.19 4.19
C TYR A 142 4.20 18.81 4.40
N PHE A 143 3.39 19.72 4.93
CA PHE A 143 1.98 19.48 5.22
C PHE A 143 1.22 19.00 3.99
N ASP A 144 1.30 19.75 2.88
CA ASP A 144 0.59 19.41 1.66
C ASP A 144 1.12 18.14 1.00
N LEU A 145 2.43 17.94 1.03
CA LEU A 145 3.08 16.74 0.51
C LEU A 145 2.60 15.48 1.25
N ILE A 146 2.63 15.50 2.58
CA ILE A 146 2.25 14.37 3.42
C ILE A 146 0.74 14.11 3.28
N ARG A 147 -0.08 15.17 3.30
CA ARG A 147 -1.52 15.09 3.09
C ARG A 147 -1.86 14.41 1.77
N LYS A 148 -1.25 14.84 0.66
CA LYS A 148 -1.47 14.24 -0.67
C LYS A 148 -1.08 12.76 -0.66
N LYS A 149 0.10 12.43 -0.14
CA LYS A 149 0.57 11.03 -0.08
C LYS A 149 -0.33 10.13 0.77
N LEU A 150 -0.91 10.63 1.86
CA LEU A 150 -1.86 9.87 2.66
C LEU A 150 -3.18 9.65 1.91
N LEU A 151 -3.71 10.67 1.22
CA LEU A 151 -4.91 10.53 0.40
C LEU A 151 -4.72 9.51 -0.73
N ASP A 152 -3.59 9.59 -1.45
CA ASP A 152 -3.22 8.60 -2.46
C ASP A 152 -3.13 7.20 -1.84
N ARG A 153 -2.58 7.10 -0.62
CA ARG A 153 -2.46 5.84 0.10
C ARG A 153 -3.81 5.22 0.43
N ILE A 154 -4.82 6.01 0.84
CA ILE A 154 -6.20 5.53 1.03
C ILE A 154 -6.72 4.89 -0.25
N MET A 155 -6.58 5.59 -1.38
CA MET A 155 -7.07 5.11 -2.68
C MET A 155 -6.40 3.80 -3.09
N ILE A 156 -5.07 3.71 -2.98
CA ILE A 156 -4.30 2.51 -3.34
C ILE A 156 -4.69 1.33 -2.43
N ILE A 157 -4.87 1.57 -1.13
CA ILE A 157 -5.30 0.54 -0.16
C ILE A 157 -6.69 0.04 -0.52
N LYS A 158 -7.67 0.95 -0.68
CA LYS A 158 -9.07 0.58 -1.00
C LYS A 158 -9.14 -0.23 -2.30
N SER A 159 -8.48 0.24 -3.35
CA SER A 159 -8.41 -0.46 -4.63
C SER A 159 -7.79 -1.86 -4.52
N ARG A 160 -6.72 -2.01 -3.72
CA ARG A 160 -6.09 -3.33 -3.50
C ARG A 160 -7.01 -4.28 -2.74
N ALA A 161 -7.61 -3.82 -1.64
CA ALA A 161 -8.45 -4.62 -0.76
C ALA A 161 -9.69 -5.17 -1.49
N GLN A 162 -10.31 -4.34 -2.33
CA GLN A 162 -11.52 -4.66 -3.09
C GLN A 162 -11.24 -5.54 -4.32
N LYS A 163 -9.97 -5.74 -4.70
CA LYS A 163 -9.64 -6.57 -5.85
C LYS A 163 -9.92 -8.04 -5.55
N THR A 164 -10.69 -8.68 -6.41
CA THR A 164 -10.92 -10.14 -6.42
C THR A 164 -9.85 -10.80 -7.29
N ASP A 165 -8.73 -11.18 -6.67
CA ASP A 165 -7.59 -11.81 -7.36
C ASP A 165 -6.88 -12.74 -6.39
N ASP A 166 -6.54 -13.95 -6.81
CA ASP A 166 -5.86 -14.93 -5.96
C ASP A 166 -4.34 -14.72 -5.91
N ARG A 167 -3.82 -13.74 -6.66
CA ARG A 167 -2.39 -13.37 -6.62
C ARG A 167 -2.01 -12.77 -5.29
N ASN A 168 -0.81 -13.14 -4.83
CA ASN A 168 -0.26 -12.66 -3.56
C ASN A 168 0.44 -11.29 -3.65
N TYR A 169 -0.08 -10.37 -4.47
CA TYR A 169 0.47 -9.01 -4.51
C TYR A 169 0.02 -8.21 -3.29
N SER A 170 0.97 -7.64 -2.56
CA SER A 170 0.75 -6.84 -1.36
C SER A 170 1.02 -5.35 -1.59
N THR A 171 0.17 -4.50 -1.06
CA THR A 171 0.36 -3.04 -0.98
C THR A 171 0.73 -2.66 0.46
N LYS A 172 1.75 -1.83 0.66
CA LYS A 172 2.06 -1.25 2.00
C LYS A 172 1.00 -0.24 2.42
N THR A 173 0.67 -0.21 3.71
CA THR A 173 -0.24 0.77 4.31
C THR A 173 0.40 2.13 4.60
N PHE A 174 1.73 2.21 4.46
CA PHE A 174 2.53 3.39 4.81
C PHE A 174 3.53 3.79 3.72
N PHE A 175 4.12 4.96 3.90
CA PHE A 175 5.26 5.47 3.14
C PHE A 175 6.30 6.09 4.08
N ASN A 176 7.51 6.21 3.56
CA ASN A 176 8.64 6.78 4.31
C ASN A 176 8.69 8.30 4.09
N PHE A 177 9.01 9.02 5.16
CA PHE A 177 9.31 10.44 5.15
C PHE A 177 10.52 10.68 6.03
N SER A 178 11.50 11.42 5.52
CA SER A 178 12.69 11.75 6.30
C SER A 178 12.83 13.26 6.37
N TYR A 179 13.25 13.75 7.53
CA TYR A 179 13.65 15.14 7.72
C TYR A 179 14.99 15.16 8.45
N LYS A 180 16.05 15.59 7.75
CA LYS A 180 17.44 15.40 8.20
C LYS A 180 17.68 13.91 8.54
N TRP A 181 18.31 13.63 9.67
CA TRP A 181 18.51 12.30 10.26
C TRP A 181 17.26 11.66 10.91
N TYR A 182 16.10 12.34 10.93
CA TYR A 182 14.89 11.79 11.53
C TYR A 182 14.05 11.03 10.50
N HIS A 183 13.71 9.79 10.83
CA HIS A 183 12.92 8.91 9.97
C HIS A 183 11.49 8.74 10.51
N PHE A 184 10.54 9.03 9.64
CA PHE A 184 9.11 8.90 9.90
C PHE A 184 8.48 7.89 8.94
N TYR A 185 7.54 7.10 9.45
CA TYR A 185 6.64 6.31 8.64
C TYR A 185 5.22 6.84 8.81
N PHE A 186 4.63 7.34 7.73
CA PHE A 186 3.26 7.81 7.72
C PHE A 186 2.39 6.80 6.97
N GLY A 187 1.25 6.43 7.56
CA GLY A 187 0.36 5.45 6.93
C GLY A 187 -1.10 5.61 7.34
N ILE A 188 -1.96 4.82 6.72
CA ILE A 188 -3.36 4.70 7.11
C ILE A 188 -3.47 3.59 8.14
N PHE A 189 -4.12 3.86 9.27
CA PHE A 189 -4.34 2.86 10.29
C PHE A 189 -5.35 1.83 9.78
N ILE A 190 -4.92 0.57 9.74
CA ILE A 190 -5.78 -0.58 9.52
C ILE A 190 -5.50 -1.52 10.69
N PRO A 191 -6.51 -1.88 11.49
CA PRO A 191 -6.30 -2.81 12.60
C PRO A 191 -5.82 -4.17 12.06
N CYS A 192 -5.14 -4.94 12.91
CA CYS A 192 -4.85 -6.33 12.59
C CYS A 192 -6.16 -7.12 12.66
N GLY A 193 -6.48 -7.92 11.63
CA GLY A 193 -7.68 -8.77 11.61
C GLY A 193 -7.56 -10.04 12.44
N HIS A 194 -6.71 -10.04 13.46
CA HIS A 194 -6.50 -11.20 14.32
C HIS A 194 -7.39 -11.06 15.57
N ASP A 195 -8.33 -12.00 15.71
CA ASP A 195 -9.41 -11.86 16.69
C ASP A 195 -8.99 -12.25 18.11
N PHE A 196 -8.17 -13.30 18.29
CA PHE A 196 -7.88 -13.85 19.62
C PHE A 196 -6.42 -14.33 19.80
N PRO A 197 -5.62 -13.68 20.69
CA PRO A 197 -5.94 -12.49 21.47
C PRO A 197 -5.98 -11.22 20.60
N PRO A 198 -6.81 -10.20 20.93
CA PRO A 198 -6.99 -9.03 20.10
C PRO A 198 -5.66 -8.29 19.89
N CYS A 199 -5.32 -8.07 18.61
CA CYS A 199 -4.04 -7.49 18.24
C CYS A 199 -4.15 -5.97 18.06
N SER A 200 -3.42 -5.21 18.88
CA SER A 200 -3.41 -3.73 18.81
C SER A 200 -2.47 -3.15 17.75
N LEU A 201 -1.79 -3.99 16.96
CA LEU A 201 -0.80 -3.54 15.98
C LEU A 201 -1.46 -3.08 14.67
N PRO A 202 -0.93 -2.03 14.02
CA PRO A 202 -1.35 -1.70 12.67
C PRO A 202 -0.94 -2.78 11.68
N SER A 203 -1.79 -3.03 10.69
CA SER A 203 -1.50 -3.89 9.54
C SER A 203 -0.48 -3.22 8.61
N LEU A 204 0.53 -3.98 8.20
CA LEU A 204 1.64 -3.50 7.37
C LEU A 204 1.28 -3.41 5.91
N ILE A 205 0.51 -4.40 5.48
CA ILE A 205 0.24 -4.71 4.10
C ILE A 205 -1.21 -5.16 3.95
N VAL A 206 -1.74 -4.87 2.78
CA VAL A 206 -3.07 -5.25 2.33
C VAL A 206 -2.93 -5.96 0.99
N MET A 207 -3.63 -7.07 0.84
CA MET A 207 -3.73 -7.83 -0.40
C MET A 207 -5.17 -7.78 -0.94
N SER A 208 -5.38 -8.46 -2.06
CA SER A 208 -6.72 -8.77 -2.59
C SER A 208 -7.57 -9.57 -1.59
N ASN A 209 -8.88 -9.54 -1.80
CA ASN A 209 -9.89 -10.21 -0.96
C ASN A 209 -9.87 -9.73 0.49
N ASN A 210 -9.61 -8.43 0.71
CA ASN A 210 -9.56 -7.81 2.03
C ASN A 210 -8.62 -8.54 3.03
N ARG A 211 -7.56 -9.15 2.52
CA ARG A 211 -6.55 -9.85 3.33
C ARG A 211 -5.51 -8.87 3.85
N TYR A 212 -5.39 -8.75 5.16
CA TYR A 212 -4.43 -7.86 5.82
C TYR A 212 -4.04 -8.41 7.18
N GLY A 213 -2.99 -7.85 7.76
CA GLY A 213 -2.49 -8.29 9.06
C GLY A 213 -1.21 -7.58 9.46
N CYS A 214 -0.90 -7.69 10.76
CA CYS A 214 0.35 -7.20 11.32
C CYS A 214 1.51 -8.17 11.00
N GLY A 215 2.75 -7.75 11.28
CA GLY A 215 3.93 -8.59 11.02
C GLY A 215 3.96 -9.94 11.75
N LYS A 216 3.15 -10.12 12.81
CA LYS A 216 3.02 -11.41 13.52
C LYS A 216 1.99 -12.32 12.88
N HIS A 217 0.79 -11.79 12.65
CA HIS A 217 -0.38 -12.61 12.35
C HIS A 217 -0.70 -12.66 10.85
N PHE A 218 -0.04 -11.85 10.03
CA PHE A 218 -0.35 -11.84 8.59
C PHE A 218 -0.25 -13.23 7.95
N TYR A 219 0.83 -13.97 8.21
CA TYR A 219 1.03 -15.30 7.61
C TYR A 219 0.19 -16.40 8.25
N SER A 220 -0.21 -16.26 9.52
CA SER A 220 -1.12 -17.21 10.18
C SER A 220 -2.54 -17.05 9.67
N ASP A 221 -2.99 -15.80 9.54
CA ASP A 221 -4.38 -15.47 9.22
C ASP A 221 -4.62 -15.47 7.71
N ASN A 222 -3.57 -15.24 6.91
CA ASN A 222 -3.64 -15.21 5.45
C ASN A 222 -2.66 -16.24 4.85
N PRO A 223 -2.90 -17.54 5.07
CA PRO A 223 -2.07 -18.56 4.45
C PRO A 223 -2.11 -18.40 2.92
N PRO A 224 -0.99 -18.64 2.22
CA PRO A 224 -0.97 -18.57 0.76
C PRO A 224 -2.05 -19.50 0.18
N THR A 225 -2.92 -18.95 -0.66
CA THR A 225 -3.97 -19.69 -1.39
C THR A 225 -3.40 -20.83 -2.24
N TYR A 226 -2.11 -20.76 -2.60
CA TYR A 226 -1.36 -21.84 -3.24
C TYR A 226 -0.77 -22.82 -2.22
N ARG A 227 -1.63 -23.54 -1.50
CA ARG A 227 -1.38 -24.97 -1.30
C ARG A 227 -2.07 -25.74 -2.44
N HIS A 228 -1.67 -25.46 -3.69
CA HIS A 228 -1.55 -26.60 -4.59
C HIS A 228 -0.64 -27.59 -3.86
N GLN A 229 -1.01 -28.87 -3.84
CA GLN A 229 -0.16 -29.97 -3.38
C GLN A 229 1.21 -29.90 -4.08
N MET A 230 2.09 -29.05 -3.56
CA MET A 230 3.48 -28.99 -3.93
C MET A 230 4.14 -29.81 -2.85
N GLY A 231 4.30 -31.11 -3.14
CA GLY A 231 5.44 -31.82 -2.59
C GLY A 231 6.64 -30.90 -2.69
N SER A 232 7.31 -30.69 -1.56
CA SER A 232 8.57 -29.98 -1.37
C SER A 232 9.16 -29.36 -2.64
N ASN A 233 9.35 -28.03 -2.67
CA ASN A 233 10.18 -27.32 -3.65
C ASN A 233 11.60 -27.92 -3.68
N ASN A 234 11.72 -29.10 -4.26
CA ASN A 234 12.95 -29.86 -4.33
C ASN A 234 13.57 -29.57 -5.70
N LYS A 235 14.91 -29.58 -5.74
CA LYS A 235 15.67 -29.34 -6.95
C LYS A 235 15.24 -30.29 -8.09
N ASN A 236 14.74 -31.48 -7.73
CA ASN A 236 14.27 -32.50 -8.67
C ASN A 236 13.00 -32.08 -9.41
N LEU A 237 12.03 -31.47 -8.76
CA LEU A 237 10.78 -31.02 -9.37
C LEU A 237 11.06 -29.87 -10.34
N HIS A 238 11.93 -28.93 -9.96
CA HIS A 238 12.39 -27.89 -10.86
C HIS A 238 13.15 -28.46 -12.07
N ALA A 239 14.06 -29.41 -11.85
CA ALA A 239 14.79 -30.10 -12.93
C ALA A 239 13.83 -30.83 -13.88
N ASN A 240 12.81 -31.52 -13.36
CA ASN A 240 11.81 -32.24 -14.15
C ASN A 240 10.90 -31.29 -14.96
N ILE A 241 10.60 -30.10 -14.45
CA ILE A 241 9.85 -29.08 -15.19
C ILE A 241 10.73 -28.50 -16.31
N CYS A 242 11.98 -28.16 -16.03
CA CYS A 242 12.93 -27.68 -17.04
C CYS A 242 13.17 -28.73 -18.14
N PHE A 243 13.33 -30.00 -17.76
CA PHE A 243 13.46 -31.10 -18.71
C PHE A 243 12.21 -31.23 -19.60
N ARG A 244 11.00 -31.24 -19.02
CA ARG A 244 9.76 -31.33 -19.79
C ARG A 244 9.62 -30.16 -20.78
N LYS A 245 9.89 -28.94 -20.34
CA LYS A 245 9.85 -27.75 -21.21
C LYS A 245 10.87 -27.81 -22.34
N TRP A 246 12.07 -28.31 -22.06
CA TRP A 246 13.08 -28.56 -23.10
C TRP A 246 12.63 -29.66 -24.07
N PHE A 247 12.16 -30.79 -23.55
CA PHE A 247 11.75 -31.96 -24.34
C PHE A 247 10.58 -31.63 -25.27
N ASN A 248 9.59 -30.89 -24.77
CA ASN A 248 8.42 -30.46 -25.53
C ASN A 248 8.70 -29.23 -26.42
N GLN A 249 9.90 -28.65 -26.35
CA GLN A 249 10.28 -27.41 -27.08
C GLN A 249 9.34 -26.23 -26.79
N ASP A 250 8.89 -26.12 -25.54
CA ASP A 250 7.96 -25.09 -25.10
C ASP A 250 8.56 -23.69 -25.32
N LYS A 251 7.81 -22.83 -26.02
CA LYS A 251 8.15 -21.43 -26.22
C LYS A 251 7.24 -20.55 -25.36
N LYS A 252 7.83 -19.66 -24.59
CA LYS A 252 7.10 -18.66 -23.81
C LYS A 252 7.36 -17.27 -24.36
N GLU A 253 6.31 -16.58 -24.78
CA GLU A 253 6.37 -15.17 -25.14
C GLU A 253 6.35 -14.30 -23.88
N ILE A 254 7.22 -13.29 -23.86
CA ILE A 254 7.37 -12.35 -22.76
C ILE A 254 7.31 -10.93 -23.35
N PHE A 255 6.49 -10.09 -22.73
CA PHE A 255 6.41 -8.67 -23.06
C PHE A 255 6.92 -7.84 -21.89
N SER A 256 7.86 -6.93 -22.17
CA SER A 256 8.41 -6.01 -21.19
C SER A 256 7.73 -4.66 -21.29
N ASN A 257 6.78 -4.38 -20.38
CA ASN A 257 6.10 -3.08 -20.31
C ASN A 257 7.08 -1.90 -20.07
N ARG A 258 8.24 -2.16 -19.45
CA ARG A 258 9.26 -1.13 -19.18
C ARG A 258 10.04 -0.73 -20.43
N LEU A 259 10.31 -1.69 -21.32
CA LEU A 259 11.17 -1.50 -22.50
C LEU A 259 10.36 -1.47 -23.81
N GLY A 260 9.07 -1.79 -23.76
CA GLY A 260 8.22 -1.88 -24.96
C GLY A 260 8.55 -3.05 -25.88
N ILE A 261 9.39 -4.01 -25.45
CA ILE A 261 9.87 -5.11 -26.31
C ILE A 261 9.14 -6.42 -26.03
N LYS A 262 8.99 -7.23 -27.07
CA LYS A 262 8.50 -8.61 -27.02
C LYS A 262 9.64 -9.56 -27.40
N TYR A 263 9.83 -10.63 -26.65
CA TYR A 263 10.77 -11.70 -27.00
C TYR A 263 10.21 -13.06 -26.58
N SER A 264 10.69 -14.13 -27.23
CA SER A 264 10.37 -15.50 -26.87
C SER A 264 11.52 -16.16 -26.13
N THR A 265 11.20 -17.03 -25.19
CA THR A 265 12.16 -17.81 -24.42
C THR A 265 11.88 -19.30 -24.59
N SER A 266 12.93 -20.10 -24.71
CA SER A 266 12.83 -21.56 -24.75
C SER A 266 14.11 -22.18 -24.18
N TYR A 267 14.00 -23.41 -23.69
CA TYR A 267 15.14 -24.11 -23.10
C TYR A 267 15.91 -24.86 -24.18
N HIS A 268 17.24 -24.78 -24.13
CA HIS A 268 18.12 -25.51 -25.05
C HIS A 268 19.20 -26.29 -24.28
N ALA A 269 19.28 -27.60 -24.51
CA ALA A 269 20.35 -28.44 -24.00
C ALA A 269 21.51 -28.57 -24.99
N LYS A 270 22.67 -28.02 -24.62
CA LYS A 270 23.94 -28.26 -25.34
C LYS A 270 24.42 -29.69 -25.08
N GLY A 271 24.80 -30.41 -26.14
CA GLY A 271 25.40 -31.75 -26.03
C GLY A 271 24.42 -32.92 -25.83
N HIS A 272 23.10 -32.72 -25.92
CA HIS A 272 22.14 -33.83 -25.75
C HIS A 272 22.28 -34.97 -26.78
N LYS A 273 22.90 -34.68 -27.94
CA LYS A 273 23.24 -35.68 -28.97
C LYS A 273 24.11 -36.83 -28.43
N TYR A 274 24.88 -36.58 -27.37
CA TYR A 274 25.74 -37.59 -26.73
C TYR A 274 25.01 -38.43 -25.65
N ILE A 275 23.79 -38.05 -25.28
CA ILE A 275 23.01 -38.74 -24.24
C ILE A 275 22.15 -39.86 -24.87
N PHE A 276 21.60 -39.63 -26.07
CA PHE A 276 20.76 -40.61 -26.77
C PHE A 276 21.53 -41.56 -27.69
N ASN A 277 22.78 -41.24 -28.06
CA ASN A 277 23.64 -42.12 -28.88
C ASN A 277 24.37 -43.23 -28.09
N LYS A 278 24.08 -43.38 -26.79
CA LYS A 278 24.67 -44.45 -25.96
C LYS A 278 23.77 -45.69 -25.88
N LYS A 279 23.27 -46.17 -27.03
CA LYS A 279 22.69 -47.51 -27.20
C LYS A 279 22.86 -47.99 -28.64
N SER A 280 24.09 -48.37 -28.96
CA SER A 280 24.40 -49.31 -30.04
C SER A 280 25.84 -49.78 -29.82
N ASN A 281 25.97 -50.78 -28.94
CA ASN A 281 26.98 -51.83 -28.94
C ASN A 281 26.39 -53.00 -28.16
#